data_AF-X5MP08-F1
#
_entry.id   AF-X5MP08-F1
#
_cell.length_a   1.000
_cell.length_b   1.000
_cell.length_c   1.000
_cell.angle_alpha   90.00
_cell.angle_beta   90.00
_cell.angle_gamma   90.00
#
_symmetry.space_group_name_H-M   'P 1'
#
loop_
_entity.id
_entity.type
_entity.pdbx_description
1 polymer ?
#
loop_
_entity_poly.entity_id
_entity_poly.type
_entity_poly.pdbx_seq_one_letter_code
_entity_poly.pdbx_strand_id
1 'polypeptide(L)'
;MAKAQFHKNQRVYVKPVGTWAQIEHVLPQWVKDVEEPIRITYDVGLGREFGAEELASEATSEQVSGYDGENWRVMRGKNKWQQPDECSHHPHPGTYPIVVTGENDWGGWRVPGSEYDLYPERIEFQARLISGSIRLYRLTRELVGYAEDQPENISNELMSLIQDAKQTLKAVEQDPDGLSEETVA
;
A
#
# COMPACT_ATOMS: atom_id res chain seq x y z
N MET A 1 21.83 19.65 11.82
CA MET A 1 20.92 20.12 12.89
C MET A 1 19.93 18.99 13.11
N ALA A 2 19.82 18.45 14.33
CA ALA A 2 19.06 17.23 14.58
C ALA A 2 17.71 17.56 15.24
N LYS A 3 16.60 17.19 14.59
CA LYS A 3 15.26 17.19 15.18
C LYS A 3 14.88 15.78 15.60
N ALA A 4 14.12 15.65 16.68
CA ALA A 4 13.63 14.37 17.14
C ALA A 4 12.65 13.81 16.10
N GLN A 5 12.92 12.61 15.61
CA GLN A 5 12.05 11.89 14.67
C GLN A 5 11.00 11.04 15.39
N PHE A 6 11.27 10.67 16.65
CA PHE A 6 10.38 9.89 17.48
C PHE A 6 10.13 10.57 18.82
N HIS A 7 8.97 10.30 19.43
CA HIS A 7 8.55 10.87 20.71
C HIS A 7 8.46 9.81 21.80
N LYS A 8 8.50 10.24 23.07
CA LYS A 8 8.33 9.35 24.22
C LYS A 8 7.01 8.57 24.13
N ASN A 9 7.05 7.29 24.50
CA ASN A 9 5.99 6.29 24.44
C ASN A 9 5.53 5.92 23.02
N GLN A 10 6.20 6.38 21.97
CA GLN A 10 5.93 5.90 20.60
C GLN A 10 6.45 4.47 20.44
N ARG A 11 5.65 3.60 19.83
CA ARG A 11 6.07 2.25 19.46
C ARG A 11 6.90 2.29 18.17
N VAL A 12 8.05 1.63 18.19
CA VAL A 12 9.02 1.58 17.09
C VAL A 12 9.57 0.18 16.90
N TYR A 13 9.94 -0.15 15.67
CA TYR A 13 10.66 -1.36 15.32
C TYR A 13 12.17 -1.12 15.39
N VAL A 14 12.89 -1.93 16.17
CA VAL A 14 14.33 -1.80 16.39
C VAL A 14 15.07 -2.74 15.42
N LYS A 15 15.58 -2.19 14.29
CA LYS A 15 16.12 -2.97 13.18
C LYS A 15 17.27 -3.92 13.57
N PRO A 16 18.27 -3.51 14.40
CA PRO A 16 19.39 -4.39 14.75
C PRO A 16 18.99 -5.59 15.62
N VAL A 17 17.88 -5.48 16.36
CA VAL A 17 17.41 -6.51 17.31
C VAL A 17 16.23 -7.29 16.73
N GLY A 18 15.51 -6.72 15.76
CA GLY A 18 14.39 -7.36 15.08
C GLY A 18 13.12 -7.44 15.92
N THR A 19 12.91 -6.49 16.86
CA THR A 19 11.77 -6.49 17.79
C THR A 19 11.10 -5.14 17.90
N TRP A 20 9.85 -5.14 18.39
CA TRP A 20 9.10 -3.93 18.72
C TRP A 20 9.42 -3.49 20.14
N ALA A 21 9.59 -2.18 20.33
CA ALA A 21 9.81 -1.56 21.63
C ALA A 21 9.12 -0.19 21.70
N GLN A 22 9.03 0.40 22.89
CA GLN A 22 8.57 1.76 23.08
C GLN A 22 9.76 2.69 23.35
N ILE A 23 9.71 3.91 22.82
CA ILE A 23 10.66 4.96 23.17
C ILE A 23 10.44 5.34 24.65
N GLU A 24 11.39 5.03 25.51
CA GLU A 24 11.36 5.43 26.92
C GLU A 24 11.87 6.87 27.08
N HIS A 25 12.97 7.20 26.39
CA HIS A 25 13.62 8.50 26.46
C HIS A 25 14.13 8.98 25.10
N VAL A 26 13.97 10.29 24.86
CA VAL A 26 14.60 11.01 23.75
C VAL A 26 15.82 11.74 24.33
N LEU A 27 17.01 11.41 23.84
CA LEU A 27 18.30 11.84 24.40
C LEU A 27 19.01 12.82 23.45
N PRO A 28 18.80 14.14 23.60
CA PRO A 28 19.52 15.14 22.81
C PRO A 28 20.96 15.30 23.31
N GLN A 29 21.91 15.30 22.38
CA GLN A 29 23.33 15.59 22.62
C GLN A 29 23.63 17.05 22.29
N TRP A 30 24.21 17.76 23.26
CA TRP A 30 24.48 19.20 23.20
C TRP A 30 25.98 19.47 23.15
N VAL A 31 26.36 20.56 22.48
CA VAL A 31 27.72 21.11 22.49
C VAL A 31 27.65 22.55 23.02
N LYS A 32 28.71 23.00 23.70
CA LYS A 32 28.81 24.39 24.17
C LYS A 32 28.64 25.36 23.00
N ASP A 33 27.92 26.45 23.26
CA ASP A 33 27.66 27.55 22.31
C ASP A 33 26.79 27.19 21.09
N VAL A 34 25.97 26.13 21.19
CA VAL A 34 24.97 25.76 20.16
C VAL A 34 23.57 25.74 20.78
N GLU A 35 22.62 26.45 20.16
CA GLU A 35 21.24 26.61 20.64
C GLU A 35 20.36 25.37 20.39
N GLU A 36 20.79 24.47 19.49
CA GLU A 36 20.09 23.24 19.13
C GLU A 36 20.96 21.99 19.30
N PRO A 37 20.37 20.80 19.56
CA PRO A 37 21.13 19.58 19.72
C PRO A 37 21.78 19.13 18.41
N ILE A 38 23.02 18.64 18.52
CA ILE A 38 23.81 18.17 17.37
C ILE A 38 23.38 16.78 16.89
N ARG A 39 22.85 15.97 17.81
CA ARG A 39 22.43 14.58 17.59
C ARG A 39 21.34 14.24 18.60
N ILE A 40 20.44 13.36 18.21
CA ILE A 40 19.41 12.81 19.09
C ILE A 40 19.50 11.29 18.99
N THR A 41 19.62 10.63 20.14
CA THR A 41 19.53 9.18 20.29
C THR A 41 18.29 8.83 21.09
N TYR A 42 17.89 7.55 21.05
CA TYR A 42 16.67 7.07 21.70
C TYR A 42 16.99 5.89 22.59
N ASP A 43 16.41 5.89 23.79
CA ASP A 43 16.38 4.72 24.67
C ASP A 43 15.05 3.99 24.46
N VAL A 44 15.15 2.68 24.29
CA VAL A 44 14.02 1.76 24.06
C VAL A 44 14.04 0.57 25.04
N GLY A 45 14.83 0.66 26.13
CA GLY A 45 14.88 -0.36 27.18
C GLY A 45 15.68 -1.62 26.81
N LEU A 46 16.47 -1.59 25.73
CA LEU A 46 17.25 -2.74 25.24
C LEU A 46 18.75 -2.66 25.59
N GLY A 47 19.10 -1.87 26.62
CA GLY A 47 20.45 -1.83 27.18
C GLY A 47 21.49 -1.03 26.38
N ARG A 48 21.07 -0.30 25.34
CA ARG A 48 21.88 0.73 24.67
C ARG A 48 20.99 1.79 24.03
N GLU A 49 21.59 2.91 23.68
CA GLU A 49 20.96 3.95 22.87
C GLU A 49 20.97 3.57 21.38
N PHE A 50 19.94 4.01 20.66
CA PHE A 50 19.76 3.78 19.23
C PHE A 50 19.69 5.10 18.46
N GLY A 51 20.26 5.11 17.26
CA GLY A 51 20.09 6.20 16.29
C GLY A 51 18.70 6.17 15.63
N ALA A 52 18.26 7.28 15.04
CA ALA A 52 16.97 7.34 14.34
C ALA A 52 16.93 6.35 13.16
N GLU A 53 18.06 6.17 12.48
CA GLU A 53 18.27 5.26 11.36
C GLU A 53 18.11 3.78 11.74
N GLU A 54 18.33 3.43 13.01
CA GLU A 54 18.18 2.08 13.55
C GLU A 54 16.74 1.75 13.96
N LEU A 55 15.87 2.75 13.95
CA LEU A 55 14.47 2.63 14.32
C LEU A 55 13.58 2.80 13.08
N ALA A 56 12.40 2.20 13.12
CA ALA A 56 11.31 2.49 12.20
C ALA A 56 10.05 2.75 13.02
N SER A 57 9.27 3.77 12.65
CA SER A 57 7.96 3.96 13.25
C SER A 57 7.10 2.73 12.99
N GLU A 58 6.23 2.39 13.94
CA GLU A 58 5.01 1.67 13.59
C GLU A 58 4.36 2.48 12.47
N ALA A 59 4.28 1.89 11.27
CA ALA A 59 3.59 2.54 10.19
C ALA A 59 2.15 2.68 10.68
N THR A 60 1.73 3.89 11.07
CA THR A 60 0.33 4.23 10.92
C THR A 60 0.04 3.87 9.47
N SER A 61 -0.93 3.00 9.26
CA SER A 61 -1.34 2.46 7.96
C SER A 61 -1.92 3.55 7.03
N GLU A 62 -1.26 4.70 6.93
CA GLU A 62 -1.61 5.84 6.07
C GLU A 62 -0.83 5.80 4.75
N GLN A 63 0.26 5.03 4.71
CA GLN A 63 0.91 4.65 3.47
C GLN A 63 0.63 3.18 3.22
N VAL A 64 -0.42 2.91 2.45
CA VAL A 64 -0.47 1.67 1.67
C VAL A 64 0.82 1.67 0.86
N SER A 65 1.78 0.83 1.26
CA SER A 65 3.05 0.67 0.53
C SER A 65 2.72 0.39 -0.93
N GLY A 66 3.11 1.29 -1.83
CA GLY A 66 2.94 1.08 -3.27
C GLY A 66 2.07 2.08 -4.04
N TYR A 67 1.55 3.14 -3.43
CA TYR A 67 0.82 4.13 -4.24
C TYR A 67 1.74 5.06 -5.02
N ASP A 68 2.94 5.41 -4.53
CA ASP A 68 3.80 6.43 -5.12
C ASP A 68 4.85 5.88 -6.10
N GLY A 69 4.62 6.11 -7.39
CA GLY A 69 5.53 5.70 -8.47
C GLY A 69 5.27 4.31 -9.04
N GLU A 70 4.32 3.54 -8.50
CA GLU A 70 3.98 2.23 -9.07
C GLU A 70 3.25 2.34 -10.41
N ASN A 71 3.67 1.49 -11.35
CA ASN A 71 3.09 1.39 -12.68
C ASN A 71 2.75 -0.07 -12.97
N TRP A 72 1.52 -0.45 -12.62
CA TRP A 72 1.02 -1.79 -12.88
C TRP A 72 0.75 -1.95 -14.38
N ARG A 73 1.19 -3.07 -14.95
CA ARG A 73 1.08 -3.32 -16.39
C ARG A 73 0.50 -4.70 -16.67
N VAL A 74 -0.25 -4.79 -17.76
CA VAL A 74 -0.74 -6.08 -18.27
C VAL A 74 0.31 -6.66 -19.22
N MET A 75 0.85 -7.80 -18.84
CA MET A 75 1.70 -8.65 -19.69
C MET A 75 0.92 -9.87 -20.18
N ARG A 76 1.48 -10.58 -21.16
CA ARG A 76 0.90 -11.84 -21.67
C ARG A 76 1.79 -13.03 -21.35
N GLY A 77 1.21 -14.01 -20.66
CA GLY A 77 1.81 -15.32 -20.45
C GLY A 77 1.42 -16.28 -21.58
N LYS A 78 2.34 -17.16 -21.99
CA LYS A 78 2.00 -18.25 -22.93
C LYS A 78 1.19 -19.32 -22.22
N ASN A 79 0.08 -19.74 -22.83
CA ASN A 79 -0.66 -20.92 -22.39
C ASN A 79 0.15 -22.18 -22.78
N LYS A 80 0.44 -23.03 -21.79
CA LYS A 80 1.20 -24.28 -22.00
C LYS A 80 0.31 -25.49 -22.25
N TRP A 81 -0.99 -25.35 -22.02
CA TRP A 81 -1.94 -26.46 -21.95
C TRP A 81 -2.94 -26.46 -23.11
N GLN A 82 -3.18 -25.32 -23.74
CA GLN A 82 -4.05 -25.19 -24.91
C GLN A 82 -3.28 -24.54 -26.05
N GLN A 83 -3.44 -25.10 -27.26
CA GLN A 83 -2.94 -24.51 -28.49
C GLN A 83 -3.83 -23.36 -28.94
N PRO A 84 -3.30 -22.36 -29.69
CA PRO A 84 -4.08 -21.23 -30.18
C PRO A 84 -5.36 -21.63 -30.94
N ASP A 85 -5.34 -22.74 -31.68
CA ASP A 85 -6.49 -23.22 -32.45
C ASP A 85 -7.63 -23.71 -31.54
N GLU A 86 -7.29 -24.34 -30.42
CA GLU A 86 -8.24 -24.87 -29.42
C GLU A 86 -8.93 -23.75 -28.64
N CYS A 87 -8.27 -22.60 -28.51
CA CYS A 87 -8.79 -21.41 -27.84
C CYS A 87 -8.97 -20.22 -28.79
N SER A 88 -9.34 -20.48 -30.05
CA SER A 88 -9.51 -19.46 -31.09
C SER A 88 -10.60 -18.43 -30.78
N HIS A 89 -11.53 -18.77 -29.89
CA HIS A 89 -12.57 -17.89 -29.36
C HIS A 89 -12.08 -16.89 -28.29
N HIS A 90 -10.85 -17.04 -27.78
CA HIS A 90 -10.27 -16.07 -26.85
C HIS A 90 -9.88 -14.79 -27.59
N PRO A 91 -9.89 -13.61 -26.94
CA PRO A 91 -9.40 -12.36 -27.52
C PRO A 91 -7.92 -12.44 -27.92
N HIS A 92 -7.14 -13.25 -27.20
CA HIS A 92 -5.73 -13.48 -27.46
C HIS A 92 -5.36 -14.97 -27.34
N PRO A 93 -5.68 -15.77 -28.37
CA PRO A 93 -5.51 -17.22 -28.35
C PRO A 93 -4.07 -17.64 -28.02
N GLY A 94 -3.93 -18.69 -27.20
CA GLY A 94 -2.65 -19.24 -26.76
C GLY A 94 -1.93 -18.40 -25.70
N THR A 95 -2.56 -17.35 -25.19
CA THR A 95 -2.01 -16.50 -24.13
C THR A 95 -3.04 -16.19 -23.04
N TYR A 96 -2.60 -15.64 -21.91
CA TYR A 96 -3.48 -15.13 -20.86
C TYR A 96 -2.87 -13.87 -20.23
N PRO A 97 -3.70 -12.96 -19.67
CA PRO A 97 -3.21 -11.73 -19.06
C PRO A 97 -2.56 -11.99 -17.70
N ILE A 98 -1.48 -11.26 -17.41
CA ILE A 98 -0.77 -11.23 -16.14
C ILE A 98 -0.64 -9.75 -15.74
N VAL A 99 -1.11 -9.37 -14.56
CA VAL A 99 -0.93 -8.02 -14.04
C VAL A 99 0.32 -8.00 -13.16
N VAL A 100 1.36 -7.31 -13.63
CA VAL A 100 2.64 -7.20 -12.93
C VAL A 100 2.65 -5.90 -12.13
N THR A 101 2.87 -6.01 -10.82
CA THR A 101 2.89 -4.89 -9.87
C THR A 101 4.31 -4.45 -9.52
N GLY A 102 5.29 -5.37 -9.60
CA GLY A 102 6.69 -5.07 -9.34
C GLY A 102 7.45 -4.45 -10.52
N GLU A 103 8.65 -3.95 -10.24
CA GLU A 103 9.56 -3.38 -11.25
C GLU A 103 9.97 -4.39 -12.32
N ASN A 104 10.18 -5.65 -11.91
CA ASN A 104 10.62 -6.70 -12.80
C ASN A 104 9.44 -7.38 -13.51
N ASP A 105 9.66 -7.87 -14.74
CA ASP A 105 8.67 -8.58 -15.58
C ASP A 105 8.43 -10.05 -15.16
N TRP A 106 8.42 -10.34 -13.85
CA TRP A 106 8.15 -11.70 -13.35
C TRP A 106 7.17 -11.69 -12.18
N GLY A 107 6.38 -12.77 -12.11
CA GLY A 107 5.28 -12.88 -11.15
C GLY A 107 4.05 -12.07 -11.58
N GLY A 108 3.23 -11.69 -10.61
CA GLY A 108 2.02 -10.90 -10.85
C GLY A 108 0.70 -11.66 -10.63
N TRP A 109 -0.38 -10.88 -10.59
CA TRP A 109 -1.74 -11.40 -10.47
C TRP A 109 -2.17 -12.05 -11.79
N ARG A 110 -2.82 -13.20 -11.68
CA ARG A 110 -3.39 -13.96 -12.79
C ARG A 110 -4.48 -14.88 -12.27
N VAL A 111 -5.35 -15.34 -13.16
CA VAL A 111 -6.39 -16.32 -12.85
C VAL A 111 -6.00 -17.72 -13.33
N PRO A 112 -6.64 -18.78 -12.81
CA PRO A 112 -6.48 -20.12 -13.36
C PRO A 112 -6.83 -20.18 -14.85
N GLY A 113 -6.14 -21.02 -15.61
CA GLY A 113 -6.39 -21.16 -17.05
C GLY A 113 -7.82 -21.59 -17.38
N SER A 114 -8.43 -22.44 -16.55
CA SER A 114 -9.83 -22.84 -16.69
C SER A 114 -10.81 -21.67 -16.56
N GLU A 115 -10.50 -20.70 -15.69
CA GLU A 115 -11.35 -19.51 -15.52
C GLU A 115 -11.24 -18.58 -16.73
N TYR A 116 -10.03 -18.43 -17.28
CA TYR A 116 -9.80 -17.68 -18.51
C TYR A 116 -10.51 -18.33 -19.69
N ASP A 117 -10.50 -19.66 -19.78
CA ASP A 117 -11.18 -20.39 -20.85
C ASP A 117 -12.70 -20.19 -20.82
N LEU A 118 -13.30 -20.15 -19.63
CA LEU A 118 -14.73 -19.92 -19.46
C LEU A 118 -15.16 -18.48 -19.78
N TYR A 119 -14.38 -17.48 -19.36
CA TYR A 119 -14.79 -16.07 -19.42
C TYR A 119 -13.66 -15.13 -19.90
N PRO A 120 -13.11 -15.33 -21.10
CA PRO A 120 -11.87 -14.66 -21.49
C PRO A 120 -12.02 -13.13 -21.57
N GLU A 121 -13.15 -12.62 -22.08
CA GLU A 121 -13.44 -11.18 -22.14
C GLU A 121 -13.54 -10.53 -20.76
N ARG A 122 -14.19 -11.23 -19.80
CA ARG A 122 -14.34 -10.75 -18.43
C ARG A 122 -12.98 -10.64 -17.75
N ILE A 123 -12.12 -11.63 -17.93
CA ILE A 123 -10.78 -11.66 -17.34
C ILE A 123 -9.89 -10.58 -17.97
N GLU A 124 -9.94 -10.38 -19.29
CA GLU A 124 -9.21 -9.28 -19.95
C GLU A 124 -9.66 -7.92 -19.43
N PHE A 125 -10.97 -7.72 -19.21
CA PHE A 125 -11.50 -6.51 -18.58
C PHE A 125 -10.98 -6.34 -17.15
N GLN A 126 -11.02 -7.39 -16.33
CA GLN A 126 -10.49 -7.36 -14.96
C GLN A 126 -9.00 -7.01 -14.93
N ALA A 127 -8.19 -7.59 -15.82
CA ALA A 127 -6.78 -7.28 -15.90
C ALA A 127 -6.53 -5.80 -16.19
N ARG A 128 -7.30 -5.20 -17.11
CA ARG A 128 -7.24 -3.75 -17.38
C ARG A 128 -7.67 -2.92 -16.17
N LEU A 129 -8.76 -3.31 -15.51
CA LEU A 129 -9.25 -2.63 -14.31
C LEU A 129 -8.21 -2.65 -13.18
N ILE A 130 -7.63 -3.81 -12.91
CA ILE A 130 -6.58 -3.97 -11.89
C ILE A 130 -5.36 -3.12 -12.27
N SER A 131 -4.88 -3.18 -13.52
CA SER A 131 -3.72 -2.35 -13.94
C SER A 131 -3.98 -0.84 -13.80
N GLY A 132 -5.22 -0.39 -13.91
CA GLY A 132 -5.62 1.00 -13.73
C GLY A 132 -5.95 1.39 -12.29
N SER A 133 -5.92 0.45 -11.34
CA SER A 133 -6.45 0.64 -9.97
C SER A 133 -5.69 1.72 -9.20
N ILE A 134 -4.37 1.79 -9.33
CA ILE A 134 -3.54 2.80 -8.63
C ILE A 134 -3.94 4.21 -9.05
N ARG A 135 -4.18 4.43 -10.35
CA ARG A 135 -4.65 5.72 -10.86
C ARG A 135 -6.05 6.03 -10.35
N LEU A 136 -6.96 5.04 -10.34
CA LEU A 136 -8.30 5.22 -9.80
C LEU A 136 -8.27 5.58 -8.32
N TYR A 137 -7.51 4.83 -7.51
CA TYR A 137 -7.35 5.07 -6.08
C TYR A 137 -6.84 6.49 -5.79
N ARG A 138 -5.80 6.96 -6.50
CA ARG A 138 -5.29 8.34 -6.37
C ARG A 138 -6.36 9.38 -6.71
N LEU A 139 -7.03 9.24 -7.85
CA LEU A 139 -8.09 10.16 -8.27
C LEU A 139 -9.22 10.19 -7.25
N THR A 140 -9.60 9.04 -6.69
CA THR A 140 -10.65 8.94 -5.67
C THR A 140 -10.22 9.64 -4.38
N ARG A 141 -8.97 9.48 -3.92
CA ARG A 141 -8.43 10.19 -2.74
C ARG A 141 -8.42 11.69 -2.92
N GLU A 142 -7.91 12.16 -4.06
CA GLU A 142 -7.88 13.60 -4.37
C GLU A 142 -9.28 14.20 -4.42
N LEU A 143 -10.24 13.48 -5.03
CA LEU A 143 -11.63 13.91 -5.10
C LEU A 143 -12.28 14.00 -3.71
N VAL A 144 -12.04 12.99 -2.86
CA VAL A 144 -12.53 12.98 -1.48
C VAL A 144 -11.93 14.13 -0.68
N GLY A 145 -10.61 14.34 -0.76
CA GLY A 145 -9.94 15.45 -0.08
C GLY A 145 -10.47 16.81 -0.52
N TYR A 146 -10.66 17.02 -1.83
CA TYR A 146 -11.25 18.24 -2.36
C TYR A 146 -12.65 18.52 -1.78
N ALA A 147 -13.48 17.48 -1.67
CA ALA A 147 -14.83 17.60 -1.11
C ALA A 147 -14.83 17.85 0.41
N GLU A 148 -13.81 17.39 1.13
CA GLU A 148 -13.65 17.66 2.56
C GLU A 148 -13.11 19.08 2.83
N ASP A 149 -12.26 19.59 1.95
CA ASP A 149 -11.69 20.93 2.07
C ASP A 149 -12.71 22.04 1.74
N GLN A 150 -13.65 21.77 0.82
CA GLN A 150 -14.64 22.75 0.35
C GLN A 150 -16.05 22.16 0.25
N PRO A 151 -16.64 21.69 1.36
CA PRO A 151 -17.93 20.98 1.34
C PRO A 151 -19.09 21.86 0.85
N GLU A 152 -19.01 23.18 1.05
CA GLU A 152 -20.02 24.14 0.60
C GLU A 152 -20.11 24.27 -0.93
N ASN A 153 -19.06 23.85 -1.65
CA ASN A 153 -18.98 23.92 -3.11
C ASN A 153 -19.47 22.64 -3.80
N ILE A 154 -19.93 21.64 -3.04
CA ILE A 154 -20.34 20.33 -3.54
C ILE A 154 -21.86 20.18 -3.45
N SER A 155 -22.51 19.75 -4.54
CA SER A 155 -23.95 19.49 -4.51
C SER A 155 -24.29 18.27 -3.65
N ASN A 156 -25.53 18.16 -3.18
CA ASN A 156 -25.97 17.02 -2.37
C ASN A 156 -25.81 15.67 -3.09
N GLU A 157 -26.08 15.64 -4.40
CA GLU A 157 -25.92 14.43 -5.23
C GLU A 157 -24.45 14.01 -5.32
N LEU A 158 -23.55 14.98 -5.49
CA LEU A 158 -22.11 14.71 -5.54
C LEU A 158 -21.60 14.30 -4.16
N MET A 159 -22.10 14.90 -3.07
CA MET A 159 -21.76 14.48 -1.71
C MET A 159 -22.10 13.01 -1.44
N SER A 160 -23.21 12.49 -1.98
CA SER A 160 -23.52 11.05 -1.88
C SER A 160 -22.44 10.19 -2.54
N LEU A 161 -21.98 10.56 -3.75
CA LEU A 161 -20.91 9.85 -4.45
C LEU A 161 -19.57 9.92 -3.71
N ILE A 162 -19.29 11.05 -3.04
CA ILE A 162 -18.11 11.21 -2.19
C ILE A 162 -18.17 10.25 -0.99
N GLN A 163 -19.34 10.04 -0.38
CA GLN A 163 -19.48 9.07 0.71
C GLN A 163 -19.22 7.63 0.23
N ASP A 164 -19.72 7.26 -0.95
CA ASP A 164 -19.46 5.95 -1.55
C ASP A 164 -17.96 5.77 -1.88
N ALA A 165 -17.32 6.83 -2.38
CA ALA A 165 -15.89 6.89 -2.61
C ALA A 165 -15.10 6.69 -1.30
N LYS A 166 -15.47 7.37 -0.22
CA LYS A 166 -14.87 7.19 1.12
C LYS A 166 -14.98 5.76 1.61
N GLN A 167 -16.13 5.13 1.44
CA GLN A 167 -16.33 3.74 1.86
C GLN A 167 -15.44 2.78 1.05
N THR A 168 -15.26 3.06 -0.24
CA THR A 168 -14.36 2.29 -1.10
C THR A 168 -12.90 2.45 -0.68
N LEU A 169 -12.44 3.68 -0.42
CA LEU A 169 -11.09 3.95 0.09
C LEU A 169 -10.83 3.22 1.39
N LYS A 170 -11.77 3.32 2.35
CA LYS A 170 -11.68 2.62 3.63
C LYS A 170 -11.54 1.11 3.45
N ALA A 171 -12.30 0.51 2.54
CA ALA A 171 -12.21 -0.94 2.27
C ALA A 171 -10.85 -1.35 1.67
N VAL A 172 -10.22 -0.48 0.88
CA VAL A 172 -8.89 -0.72 0.29
C VAL A 172 -7.77 -0.51 1.32
N GLU A 173 -7.93 0.46 2.21
CA GLU A 173 -6.92 0.85 3.22
C GLU A 173 -7.02 0.04 4.52
N GLN A 174 -8.10 -0.73 4.72
CA GLN A 174 -8.28 -1.54 5.90
C GLN A 174 -7.25 -2.67 5.95
N ASP A 175 -6.43 -2.68 7.01
CA ASP A 175 -5.45 -3.72 7.27
C ASP A 175 -6.14 -5.08 7.56
N PRO A 176 -5.77 -6.18 6.88
CA PRO A 176 -6.34 -7.51 7.12
C PRO A 176 -6.22 -8.01 8.57
N ASP A 177 -5.29 -7.50 9.37
CA ASP A 177 -5.15 -7.89 10.79
C ASP A 177 -6.31 -7.41 11.69
N GLY A 178 -7.24 -6.61 11.16
CA GLY A 178 -8.51 -6.29 11.83
C GLY A 178 -9.61 -7.36 11.69
N LEU A 179 -9.35 -8.46 10.97
CA LEU A 179 -10.31 -9.56 10.71
C LEU A 179 -10.06 -10.83 11.56
N SER A 180 -9.06 -10.83 12.44
CA SER A 180 -8.76 -11.99 13.28
C SER A 180 -9.51 -11.92 14.63
N GLU A 181 -10.67 -12.56 14.72
CA GLU A 181 -11.03 -13.45 15.86
C GLU A 181 -12.42 -14.11 15.74
N GLU A 182 -13.33 -13.66 14.88
CA GLU A 182 -14.74 -14.12 14.94
C GLU A 182 -15.17 -15.24 13.98
N THR A 183 -14.30 -15.81 13.14
CA THR A 183 -14.80 -16.78 12.11
C THR A 183 -14.11 -18.14 12.08
N VAL A 184 -13.56 -18.60 13.22
CA VAL A 184 -13.22 -20.03 13.36
C VAL A 184 -13.90 -20.59 14.61
N ALA A 185 -15.18 -20.91 14.47
CA ALA A 185 -15.93 -21.81 15.34
C ALA A 185 -16.80 -22.72 14.49
#